data_AF-A0A933R1N9-F1
#
_entry.id   AF-A0A933R1N9-F1
#
_cell.length_a   1.000
_cell.length_b   1.000
_cell.length_c   1.000
_cell.angle_alpha   90.00
_cell.angle_beta   90.00
_cell.angle_gamma   90.00
#
_symmetry.space_group_name_H-M   'P 1'
#
loop_
_entity.id
_entity.type
_entity.pdbx_description
1 polymer ?
#
loop_
_entity_poly.entity_id
_entity_poly.type
_entity_poly.pdbx_seq_one_letter_code
_entity_poly.pdbx_strand_id
1 'polypeptide(L)' 'MPNRCRTGTLILPYFPGLRPGDRWCLCAARWLEAHAHGRAPKVLLSRTHQRALEVVPFELLRSYALDMN' A
#
# COMPACT_ATOMS: atom_id res chain seq x y z
N MET A 1 -37.80 -21.03 -13.02
CA MET A 1 -36.68 -20.84 -12.08
C MET A 1 -36.37 -19.35 -12.01
N PRO A 2 -36.78 -18.66 -10.93
CA PRO A 2 -36.73 -17.20 -10.86
C PRO A 2 -35.29 -16.73 -10.65
N ASN A 3 -34.73 -16.23 -11.75
CA ASN A 3 -33.89 -15.03 -11.84
C ASN A 3 -33.74 -14.23 -10.54
N ARG A 4 -32.56 -14.43 -9.94
CA ARG A 4 -31.93 -13.72 -8.84
C ARG A 4 -32.33 -12.24 -8.78
N CYS A 5 -32.91 -11.89 -7.64
CA CYS A 5 -33.50 -10.59 -7.32
C CYS A 5 -32.60 -9.42 -7.69
N ARG A 6 -33.19 -8.52 -8.48
CA ARG A 6 -32.81 -7.12 -8.59
C ARG A 6 -33.11 -6.42 -7.24
N THR A 7 -32.08 -6.14 -6.47
CA THR A 7 -32.05 -5.08 -5.46
C THR A 7 -30.63 -4.53 -5.58
N GLY A 8 -30.37 -3.42 -6.28
CA GLY A 8 -30.92 -2.09 -6.03
C GLY A 8 -29.89 -1.34 -5.17
N THR A 9 -29.29 -0.28 -5.72
CA THR A 9 -28.55 0.82 -5.03
C THR A 9 -27.01 0.85 -5.16
N LEU A 10 -26.58 1.87 -5.93
CA LEU A 10 -25.36 2.70 -5.87
C LEU A 10 -24.02 2.18 -6.38
N ILE A 11 -23.59 2.84 -7.46
CA ILE A 11 -22.19 3.11 -7.80
C ILE A 11 -21.53 3.76 -6.58
N LEU A 12 -20.78 2.97 -5.83
CA LEU A 12 -19.82 3.48 -4.85
C LEU A 12 -18.46 2.93 -5.29
N PRO A 13 -17.42 3.77 -5.51
CA PRO A 13 -16.08 3.23 -5.62
C PRO A 13 -15.79 2.51 -4.32
N TYR A 14 -15.65 1.18 -4.37
CA TYR A 14 -15.40 0.34 -3.19
C TYR A 14 -13.95 0.56 -2.73
N PHE A 15 -13.71 1.68 -2.07
CA PHE A 15 -12.51 1.95 -1.31
C PHE A 15 -12.92 2.78 -0.09
N PRO A 16 -12.96 2.19 1.13
CA PRO A 16 -13.43 2.88 2.34
C PRO A 16 -12.48 3.98 2.84
N GLY A 17 -11.40 4.28 2.10
CA GLY A 17 -10.31 5.13 2.55
C GLY A 17 -9.32 4.39 3.44
N LEU A 18 -8.11 4.94 3.59
CA LEU A 18 -7.09 4.44 4.51
C LEU A 18 -7.14 5.24 5.81
N ARG A 19 -7.00 4.54 6.94
CA ARG A 19 -6.86 5.15 8.27
C ARG A 19 -5.39 5.12 8.71
N PRO A 20 -4.98 6.05 9.59
CA PRO A 20 -3.65 5.99 10.19
C PRO A 20 -3.42 4.64 10.89
N GLY A 21 -2.31 3.96 10.55
CA GLY A 21 -1.97 2.63 11.08
C GLY A 21 -2.38 1.46 10.18
N ASP A 22 -3.20 1.71 9.15
CA ASP A 22 -3.49 0.68 8.16
C ASP A 22 -2.24 0.31 7.36
N ARG A 23 -2.09 -0.99 7.09
CA ARG A 23 -1.00 -1.53 6.28
C ARG A 23 -1.52 -1.71 4.87
N TRP A 24 -0.92 -1.01 3.92
CA TRP A 24 -1.36 -1.04 2.52
C TRP A 24 -0.18 -1.23 1.58
N CYS A 25 -0.37 -2.03 0.55
CA CYS A 25 0.62 -2.21 -0.50
C CYS A 25 0.58 -0.99 -1.44
N LEU A 26 1.70 -0.28 -1.53
CA LEU A 26 1.86 0.88 -2.40
C LEU A 26 2.81 0.54 -3.56
N CYS A 27 2.64 1.23 -4.69
CA CYS A 27 3.63 1.17 -5.76
C CYS A 27 4.96 1.73 -5.27
N ALA A 28 6.07 1.04 -5.59
CA ALA A 28 7.41 1.46 -5.16
C ALA A 28 7.75 2.89 -5.61
N ALA A 29 7.33 3.28 -6.81
CA ALA A 29 7.50 4.65 -7.32
C ALA A 29 6.78 5.70 -6.46
N ARG A 30 5.52 5.45 -6.06
CA ARG A 30 4.78 6.36 -5.15
C ARG A 30 5.43 6.46 -3.79
N TRP A 31 5.97 5.35 -3.28
CA TRP A 31 6.69 5.37 -2.02
C TRP A 31 7.97 6.22 -2.13
N LEU A 32 8.69 6.12 -3.26
CA LEU A 32 9.88 6.91 -3.53
C LEU A 32 9.58 8.42 -3.63
N GLU A 33 8.48 8.80 -4.29
CA GLU A 33 8.01 10.20 -4.29
C GLU A 33 7.74 10.70 -2.87
N ALA A 34 7.04 9.91 -2.04
CA ALA A 34 6.80 10.26 -0.65
C ALA A 34 8.12 10.39 0.15
N HIS A 35 9.11 9.55 -0.16
CA HIS A 35 10.45 9.67 0.41
C HIS A 35 11.16 10.96 0.00
N ALA A 36 11.09 11.35 -1.28
CA ALA A 36 11.66 12.60 -1.78
C ALA A 36 11.06 13.85 -1.09
N HIS A 37 9.80 13.76 -0.66
CA HIS A 37 9.14 14.80 0.13
C HIS A 37 9.33 14.66 1.66
N GLY A 38 10.13 13.70 2.13
CA GLY A 38 10.35 13.45 3.56
C GLY A 38 9.12 12.95 4.31
N ARG A 39 8.15 12.37 3.61
CA ARG A 39 6.87 11.86 4.14
C ARG A 39 6.69 10.36 3.88
N ALA A 40 7.79 9.63 3.66
CA ALA A 40 7.72 8.19 3.45
C ALA A 40 7.15 7.45 4.67
N PRO A 41 6.13 6.60 4.49
CA PRO A 41 5.65 5.74 5.56
C PRO A 41 6.68 4.64 5.84
N LYS A 42 6.67 4.14 7.08
CA LYS A 42 7.49 2.97 7.44
C LYS A 42 7.04 1.73 6.64
N VAL A 43 7.99 0.86 6.30
CA VAL A 43 7.77 -0.30 5.45
C VAL A 43 7.91 -1.61 6.22
N LEU A 44 7.19 -2.63 5.81
CA LEU A 44 7.33 -3.99 6.32
C LEU A 44 8.12 -4.81 5.29
N LEU A 45 9.41 -5.04 5.55
CA LEU A 45 10.29 -5.76 4.61
C LEU A 45 9.76 -7.17 4.32
N SER A 46 9.30 -7.88 5.35
CA SER A 46 8.67 -9.20 5.24
C SER A 46 7.43 -9.25 4.34
N ARG A 47 6.82 -8.10 4.02
CA ARG A 47 5.64 -7.97 3.13
C ARG A 47 5.91 -7.20 1.84
N THR A 48 7.17 -6.81 1.60
CA THR A 48 7.54 -6.05 0.41
C THR A 48 8.06 -7.02 -0.65
N HIS A 49 7.52 -6.95 -1.87
CA HIS A 49 7.99 -7.81 -2.96
C HIS A 49 9.42 -7.42 -3.37
N GLN A 50 10.24 -8.40 -3.73
CA GLN A 50 11.61 -8.20 -4.21
C GLN A 50 11.74 -7.21 -5.39
N ARG A 51 10.69 -7.03 -6.21
CA ARG A 51 10.69 -6.08 -7.34
C ARG A 51 10.71 -4.63 -6.89
N ALA A 52 10.37 -4.34 -5.64
CA ALA A 52 10.54 -3.00 -5.08
C ALA A 52 12.02 -2.58 -5.09
N LEU A 53 12.95 -3.54 -5.05
CA LEU A 53 14.40 -3.30 -5.09
C LEU A 53 14.89 -2.75 -6.44
N GLU A 54 14.11 -2.94 -7.52
CA GLU A 54 14.41 -2.36 -8.83
C GLU A 54 14.18 -0.82 -8.83
N VAL A 55 13.31 -0.33 -7.95
CA VAL A 55 12.91 1.08 -7.89
C VAL A 55 13.52 1.79 -6.69
N VAL A 56 13.63 1.10 -5.55
CA VAL A 56 14.09 1.67 -4.28
C VAL A 56 15.22 0.79 -3.73
N PRO A 57 16.39 1.35 -3.42
CA PRO A 57 17.51 0.55 -2.91
C PRO A 57 17.19 -0.09 -1.55
N PHE A 58 17.72 -1.29 -1.31
CA PHE A 58 17.47 -2.05 -0.09
C PHE A 58 17.88 -1.30 1.18
N GLU A 59 19.03 -0.62 1.16
CA GLU A 59 19.54 0.15 2.31
C GLU A 59 18.54 1.23 2.75
N LEU A 60 17.89 1.87 1.77
CA LEU A 60 16.86 2.86 2.03
C LEU A 60 15.63 2.22 2.66
N LEU A 61 15.11 1.13 2.09
CA LEU A 61 13.97 0.41 2.68
C LEU A 61 14.28 -0.10 4.10
N ARG A 62 15.52 -0.51 4.35
CA ARG A 62 16.01 -0.97 5.65
C ARG A 62 15.93 0.12 6.71
N SER A 63 16.28 1.36 6.37
CA SER A 63 16.17 2.51 7.30
C SER A 63 14.72 2.83 7.72
N TYR A 64 13.74 2.46 6.89
CA TYR A 64 12.31 2.64 7.16
C TYR A 64 11.61 1.36 7.64
N ALA A 65 12.35 0.28 7.90
CA ALA A 65 11.78 -1.01 8.24
C ALA A 65 11.15 -1.02 9.64
N LEU A 66 9.89 -1.46 9.75
CA LEU A 66 9.20 -1.71 11.02
C LEU A 66 9.51 -3.08 11.64
N ASP A 67 9.97 -4.03 10.82
CA ASP A 67 10.05 -5.46 11.17
C ASP A 67 11.33 -5.85 11.91
N MET A 68 12.34 -4.96 11.94
CA MET A 68 13.64 -5.23 12.56
C MET A 68 13.79 -4.60 13.97
N ASN A 69 12.70 -4.53 14.73
CA ASN A 69 12.68 -4.03 16.11
C ASN A 69 12.35 -5.17 17.07
#